data_AF-A0A0A1U1C8-F1
#
_entry.id   AF-A0A0A1U1C8-F1
#
_cell.length_a   1.000
_cell.length_b   1.000
_cell.length_c   1.000
_cell.angle_alpha   90.00
_cell.angle_beta   90.00
_cell.angle_gamma   90.00
#
_symmetry.space_group_name_H-M   'P 1'
#
loop_
_entity.id
_entity.type
_entity.pdbx_description
1 polymer ?
#
loop_
_entity_poly.entity_id
_entity_poly.type
_entity_poly.pdbx_seq_one_letter_code
_entity_poly.pdbx_strand_id
1 'polypeptide(L)'
;MSDSGRHAPRKPIDETNASYQLSLKRKKAKALEREQLKKVDEQLDLITAEELLETTYYFENNYRRVQPYYYNFKVNAKGRWVGKSIVEVFVSEFKVCDVNGTELAIQRGDITVNDLPTTLSYKVRMGDHIGHRVHRHEPPVTSQEVKIIKETQDFIVVDKPGSIPVHPCGRYRHNTVVFIMASLGLKTLRPVHRLDRMTSGILILAKSADAARRVGEKICSKQTAKVYLIRVRGKMSEMVTVEGKIGRQSKKEKIDVMVQHIDEEKGKASKSQFEPLFYDEKSNTTVITGKLESGRTHQLRVHLKEIGHPVANDPIYGAKFDSTKHCDDDGIIESEYKGDLKKWEKVDWCDECNKIKGDPEQLEIYLHAWKYEIDGEKFETDVPWWAKREADVTKELEKWKANHILE
;
A
#
# COMPACT_ATOMS: atom_id res chain seq x y z
N MET A 1 33.73 -34.14 41.02
CA MET A 1 33.33 -35.27 40.15
C MET A 1 32.50 -34.69 39.01
N SER A 2 33.16 -34.12 38.00
CA SER A 2 33.63 -34.77 36.76
C SER A 2 32.55 -34.76 35.66
N ASP A 3 32.70 -33.76 34.80
CA ASP A 3 32.21 -33.59 33.44
C ASP A 3 32.25 -34.89 32.60
N SER A 4 31.24 -35.11 31.74
CA SER A 4 31.36 -35.89 30.48
C SER A 4 30.05 -35.98 29.71
N GLY A 5 29.53 -34.85 29.23
CA GLY A 5 28.57 -34.84 28.12
C GLY A 5 29.28 -35.18 26.81
N ARG A 6 29.41 -36.47 26.47
CA ARG A 6 30.07 -36.94 25.24
C ARG A 6 29.32 -36.43 23.99
N HIS A 7 29.79 -35.33 23.39
CA HIS A 7 29.55 -35.06 21.98
C HIS A 7 30.36 -36.08 21.17
N ALA A 8 29.67 -37.01 20.50
CA ALA A 8 30.32 -37.89 19.54
C ALA A 8 30.99 -37.04 18.45
N PRO A 9 32.29 -37.25 18.14
CA PRO A 9 32.93 -36.50 17.07
C PRO A 9 32.22 -36.80 15.75
N ARG A 10 31.85 -35.76 15.00
CA ARG A 10 31.31 -35.92 13.64
C ARG A 10 32.32 -36.75 12.85
N LYS A 11 31.90 -37.91 12.34
CA LYS A 11 32.75 -38.76 11.50
C LYS A 11 33.33 -37.90 10.37
N PRO A 12 34.63 -38.02 10.05
CA PRO A 12 35.23 -37.30 8.95
C PRO A 12 34.46 -37.63 7.66
N ILE A 13 34.08 -36.57 6.94
CA ILE A 13 33.37 -36.70 5.67
C ILE A 13 34.36 -37.32 4.68
N ASP A 14 34.08 -38.53 4.23
CA ASP A 14 34.86 -39.16 3.16
C ASP A 14 34.53 -38.47 1.84
N GLU A 15 35.39 -37.53 1.46
CA GLU A 15 35.25 -36.74 0.23
C GLU A 15 35.36 -37.61 -1.04
N THR A 16 35.87 -38.84 -0.95
CA THR A 16 35.94 -39.75 -2.11
C THR A 16 34.64 -40.53 -2.34
N ASN A 17 33.69 -40.47 -1.39
CA ASN A 17 32.42 -41.17 -1.50
C ASN A 17 31.57 -40.63 -2.67
N ALA A 18 31.22 -41.52 -3.60
CA ALA A 18 30.45 -41.19 -4.80
C ALA A 18 29.10 -40.51 -4.50
N SER A 19 28.42 -40.87 -3.40
CA SER A 19 27.16 -40.25 -2.99
C SER A 19 27.33 -38.81 -2.51
N TYR A 20 28.45 -38.52 -1.82
CA TYR A 20 28.81 -37.18 -1.37
C TYR A 20 29.18 -36.28 -2.57
N GLN A 21 29.96 -36.81 -3.51
CA GLN A 21 30.30 -36.12 -4.76
C GLN A 21 29.06 -35.84 -5.64
N LEU A 22 28.10 -36.77 -5.70
CA LEU A 22 26.82 -36.53 -6.40
C LEU A 22 25.99 -35.43 -5.74
N SER A 23 25.96 -35.40 -4.39
CA SER A 23 25.29 -34.35 -3.62
C SER A 23 25.91 -32.97 -3.84
N LEU A 24 27.24 -32.87 -3.86
CA LEU A 24 27.97 -31.64 -4.18
C LEU A 24 27.70 -31.18 -5.62
N LYS A 25 27.70 -32.09 -6.60
CA LYS A 25 27.34 -31.75 -7.99
C LYS A 25 25.92 -31.22 -8.10
N ARG A 26 24.95 -31.84 -7.43
CA ARG A 26 23.54 -31.35 -7.37
C ARG A 26 23.43 -29.98 -6.72
N LYS A 27 24.18 -29.72 -5.63
CA LYS A 27 24.22 -28.40 -4.98
C LYS A 27 24.83 -27.34 -5.89
N LYS A 28 25.93 -27.64 -6.59
CA LYS A 28 26.56 -26.73 -7.57
C LYS A 28 25.64 -26.44 -8.76
N ALA A 29 24.98 -27.47 -9.32
CA ALA A 29 24.02 -27.30 -10.40
C ALA A 29 22.84 -26.41 -9.98
N LYS A 30 22.25 -26.66 -8.80
CA LYS A 30 21.19 -25.79 -8.25
C LYS A 30 21.67 -24.37 -7.95
N ALA A 31 22.93 -24.19 -7.54
CA ALA A 31 23.50 -22.87 -7.32
C ALA A 31 23.67 -22.10 -8.65
N LEU A 32 24.17 -22.77 -9.69
CA LEU A 32 24.30 -22.21 -11.03
C LEU A 32 22.93 -21.87 -11.64
N GLU A 33 21.95 -22.76 -11.52
CA GLU A 33 20.57 -22.52 -11.94
C GLU A 33 19.95 -21.32 -11.22
N ARG A 34 20.16 -21.20 -9.90
CA ARG A 34 19.73 -20.01 -9.13
C ARG A 34 20.44 -18.74 -9.58
N GLU A 35 21.73 -18.81 -9.90
CA GLU A 35 22.50 -17.67 -10.39
C GLU A 35 22.02 -17.22 -11.78
N GLN A 36 21.70 -18.18 -12.66
CA GLN A 36 21.09 -17.91 -13.96
C GLN A 36 19.70 -17.28 -13.81
N LEU A 37 18.84 -17.82 -12.95
CA LEU A 37 17.51 -17.25 -12.65
C LEU A 37 17.60 -15.84 -12.04
N LYS A 38 18.61 -15.57 -11.19
CA LYS A 38 18.86 -14.23 -10.65
C LYS A 38 19.21 -13.22 -11.74
N LYS A 39 20.10 -13.59 -12.67
CA LYS A 39 20.47 -12.71 -13.80
C LYS A 39 19.27 -12.39 -14.68
N VAL A 40 18.35 -13.34 -14.86
CA VAL A 40 17.09 -13.13 -15.59
C VAL A 40 16.15 -12.20 -14.81
N ASP A 41 15.97 -12.39 -13.50
CA ASP A 41 15.12 -11.52 -12.67
C ASP A 41 15.66 -10.09 -12.52
N GLU A 42 16.98 -9.90 -12.50
CA GLU A 42 17.62 -8.59 -12.51
C GLU A 42 17.40 -7.80 -13.81
N GLN A 43 17.15 -8.51 -14.92
CA GLN A 43 16.89 -7.92 -16.24
C GLN A 43 15.40 -7.82 -16.57
N LEU A 44 14.50 -8.33 -15.73
CA LEU A 44 13.08 -8.33 -16.00
C LEU A 44 12.43 -7.04 -15.48
N ASP A 45 11.99 -6.21 -16.43
CA ASP A 45 11.08 -5.09 -16.16
C ASP A 45 9.84 -5.62 -15.43
N LEU A 46 9.49 -5.02 -14.29
CA LEU A 46 8.26 -5.38 -13.57
C LEU A 46 7.02 -4.73 -14.17
N ILE A 47 7.23 -3.63 -14.89
CA ILE A 47 6.20 -2.90 -15.62
C ILE A 47 6.70 -2.80 -17.05
N THR A 48 5.98 -3.44 -17.95
CA THR A 48 6.35 -3.54 -19.37
C THR A 48 6.12 -2.22 -20.11
N ALA A 49 6.73 -2.08 -21.29
CA ALA A 49 6.49 -0.91 -22.14
C ALA A 49 5.03 -0.88 -22.63
N GLU A 50 4.46 -2.05 -22.94
CA GLU A 50 3.05 -2.20 -23.33
C GLU A 50 2.12 -1.74 -22.21
N GLU A 51 2.40 -2.11 -20.95
CA GLU A 51 1.62 -1.65 -19.81
C GLU A 51 1.68 -0.14 -19.64
N LEU A 52 2.84 0.50 -19.83
CA LEU A 52 2.97 1.97 -19.77
C LEU A 52 2.24 2.69 -20.90
N LEU A 53 2.04 2.03 -22.04
CA LEU A 53 1.33 2.56 -23.21
C LEU A 53 -0.18 2.27 -23.18
N GLU A 54 -0.70 1.56 -22.16
CA GLU A 54 -2.14 1.31 -21.97
C GLU A 54 -2.96 2.60 -21.94
N THR A 55 -2.37 3.69 -21.45
CA THR A 55 -3.03 4.98 -21.28
C THR A 55 -2.01 6.12 -21.19
N THR A 56 -2.50 7.36 -21.15
CA THR A 56 -1.70 8.56 -20.90
C THR A 56 -2.15 9.27 -19.62
N TYR A 57 -1.28 10.09 -19.05
CA TYR A 57 -1.61 10.93 -17.89
C TYR A 57 -1.45 12.40 -18.23
N TYR A 58 -2.15 13.26 -17.51
CA TYR A 58 -2.10 14.72 -17.67
C TYR A 58 -2.27 15.41 -16.32
N PHE A 59 -1.89 16.68 -16.25
CA PHE A 59 -2.01 17.49 -15.04
C PHE A 59 -3.07 18.57 -15.21
N GLU A 60 -3.93 18.71 -14.21
CA GLU A 60 -5.01 19.70 -14.18
C GLU A 60 -5.35 20.06 -12.74
N ASN A 61 -5.49 21.34 -12.40
CA ASN A 61 -5.92 21.82 -11.08
C ASN A 61 -5.14 21.21 -9.89
N ASN A 62 -3.81 21.06 -10.03
CA ASN A 62 -2.92 20.39 -9.07
C ASN A 62 -3.14 18.88 -8.90
N TYR A 63 -3.88 18.23 -9.80
CA TYR A 63 -4.03 16.79 -9.85
C TYR A 63 -3.25 16.17 -11.00
N ARG A 64 -2.72 14.97 -10.78
CA ARG A 64 -2.36 14.02 -11.83
C ARG A 64 -3.58 13.15 -12.14
N ARG A 65 -4.04 13.22 -13.38
CA ARG A 65 -5.15 12.42 -13.92
C ARG A 65 -4.63 11.41 -14.93
N VAL A 66 -5.35 10.31 -15.07
CA VAL A 66 -5.06 9.25 -16.05
C VAL A 66 -6.25 9.19 -17.00
N GLN A 67 -5.98 9.17 -18.31
CA GLN A 67 -7.03 8.99 -19.30
C GLN A 67 -7.73 7.64 -19.08
N PRO A 68 -9.06 7.57 -19.18
CA PRO A 68 -9.77 6.29 -19.07
C PRO A 68 -9.23 5.27 -20.07
N TYR A 69 -9.17 4.01 -19.65
CA TYR A 69 -8.59 2.93 -20.43
C TYR A 69 -9.27 1.60 -20.14
N TYR A 70 -9.18 0.67 -21.07
CA TYR A 70 -9.66 -0.69 -20.86
C TYR A 70 -8.61 -1.55 -20.18
N TYR A 71 -9.02 -2.27 -19.15
CA TYR A 71 -8.17 -3.20 -18.44
C TYR A 71 -8.81 -4.58 -18.37
N ASN A 72 -8.01 -5.61 -18.67
CA ASN A 72 -8.46 -6.99 -18.67
C ASN A 72 -8.02 -7.67 -17.37
N PHE A 73 -8.96 -7.83 -16.44
CA PHE A 73 -8.74 -8.69 -15.28
C PHE A 73 -8.73 -10.15 -15.74
N LYS A 74 -7.71 -10.91 -15.34
CA LYS A 74 -7.66 -12.36 -15.57
C LYS A 74 -7.46 -13.09 -14.25
N VAL A 75 -8.23 -14.16 -14.03
CA VAL A 75 -8.15 -14.96 -12.81
C VAL A 75 -8.46 -16.41 -13.11
N ASN A 76 -7.73 -17.31 -12.45
CA ASN A 76 -8.02 -18.74 -12.50
C ASN A 76 -9.26 -19.06 -11.67
N ALA A 77 -10.10 -19.94 -12.19
CA ALA A 77 -11.29 -20.41 -11.50
C ALA A 77 -10.91 -21.03 -10.14
N LYS A 78 -11.56 -20.54 -9.09
CA LYS A 78 -11.35 -21.04 -7.73
C LYS A 78 -12.25 -22.25 -7.49
N GLY A 79 -11.82 -23.20 -6.65
CA GLY A 79 -12.60 -24.42 -6.37
C GLY A 79 -14.05 -24.15 -5.93
N ARG A 80 -14.29 -23.08 -5.15
CA ARG A 80 -15.63 -22.66 -4.70
C ARG A 80 -16.55 -22.08 -5.79
N TRP A 81 -16.01 -21.82 -6.98
CA TRP A 81 -16.76 -21.33 -8.15
C TRP A 81 -17.25 -22.48 -9.02
N VAL A 82 -16.62 -23.64 -8.92
CA VAL A 82 -16.93 -24.80 -9.78
C VAL A 82 -18.39 -25.20 -9.61
N GLY A 83 -19.08 -25.37 -10.74
CA GLY A 83 -20.50 -25.74 -10.80
C GLY A 83 -21.48 -24.57 -10.65
N LYS A 84 -21.03 -23.40 -10.20
CA LYS A 84 -21.84 -22.17 -10.16
C LYS A 84 -21.92 -21.53 -11.55
N SER A 85 -23.01 -20.81 -11.81
CA SER A 85 -23.09 -20.00 -13.02
C SER A 85 -22.07 -18.86 -12.98
N ILE A 86 -21.62 -18.40 -14.15
CA ILE A 86 -20.70 -17.26 -14.22
C ILE A 86 -21.31 -16.00 -13.58
N VAL A 87 -22.62 -15.81 -13.72
CA VAL A 87 -23.35 -14.69 -13.09
C VAL A 87 -23.30 -14.77 -11.57
N GLU A 88 -23.58 -15.94 -10.98
CA GLU A 88 -23.47 -16.15 -9.53
C GLU A 88 -22.07 -15.86 -9.01
N VAL A 89 -21.04 -16.29 -9.75
CA VAL A 89 -19.65 -16.03 -9.37
C VAL A 89 -19.38 -14.53 -9.35
N PHE A 90 -19.81 -13.79 -10.37
CA PHE A 90 -19.58 -12.36 -10.43
C PHE A 90 -20.31 -11.60 -9.32
N VAL A 91 -21.59 -11.88 -9.11
CA VAL A 91 -22.40 -11.21 -8.09
C VAL A 91 -21.91 -11.53 -6.66
N SER A 92 -21.47 -12.76 -6.41
CA SER A 92 -21.03 -13.16 -5.06
C SER A 92 -19.60 -12.74 -4.73
N GLU A 93 -18.70 -12.67 -5.70
CA GLU A 93 -17.27 -12.40 -5.48
C GLU A 93 -16.87 -10.97 -5.79
N PHE A 94 -17.52 -10.35 -6.78
CA PHE A 94 -17.20 -9.02 -7.29
C PHE A 94 -18.38 -8.10 -7.05
N LYS A 95 -18.48 -7.58 -5.81
CA LYS A 95 -19.59 -6.73 -5.33
C LYS A 95 -19.93 -5.49 -6.16
N VAL A 96 -19.05 -5.09 -7.08
CA VAL A 96 -19.26 -3.97 -8.02
C VAL A 96 -20.15 -4.39 -9.20
N CYS A 97 -20.38 -5.69 -9.37
CA CYS A 97 -21.21 -6.26 -10.42
C CYS A 97 -22.52 -6.74 -9.82
N ASP A 98 -23.63 -6.11 -10.20
CA ASP A 98 -24.96 -6.65 -9.99
C ASP A 98 -25.32 -7.64 -11.11
N VAL A 99 -26.50 -8.26 -11.00
CA VAL A 99 -26.96 -9.24 -12.00
C VAL A 99 -27.06 -8.57 -13.37
N ASN A 100 -27.73 -7.42 -13.46
CA ASN A 100 -27.97 -6.72 -14.72
C ASN A 100 -26.67 -6.28 -15.40
N GLY A 101 -25.75 -5.68 -14.64
CA GLY A 101 -24.44 -5.25 -15.14
C GLY A 101 -23.59 -6.43 -15.60
N THR A 102 -23.65 -7.57 -14.89
CA THR A 102 -22.96 -8.80 -15.31
C THR A 102 -23.54 -9.35 -16.62
N GLU A 103 -24.86 -9.40 -16.74
CA GLU A 103 -25.53 -9.86 -17.96
C GLU A 103 -25.18 -9.00 -19.16
N LEU A 104 -25.21 -7.67 -19.01
CA LEU A 104 -24.80 -6.72 -20.05
C LEU A 104 -23.33 -6.90 -20.44
N ALA A 105 -22.43 -7.11 -19.47
CA ALA A 105 -21.02 -7.36 -19.74
C ALA A 105 -20.80 -8.67 -20.52
N ILE A 106 -21.57 -9.73 -20.22
CA ILE A 106 -21.55 -10.98 -20.99
C ILE A 106 -22.05 -10.74 -22.43
N GLN A 107 -23.17 -10.03 -22.59
CA GLN A 107 -23.74 -9.72 -23.91
C GLN A 107 -22.78 -8.89 -24.79
N ARG A 108 -22.00 -7.98 -24.16
CA ARG A 108 -20.96 -7.18 -24.83
C ARG A 108 -19.68 -7.98 -25.13
N GLY A 109 -19.54 -9.20 -24.60
CA GLY A 109 -18.34 -10.01 -24.72
C GLY A 109 -17.19 -9.54 -23.81
N ASP A 110 -17.46 -8.67 -22.84
CA ASP A 110 -16.47 -8.18 -21.89
C ASP A 110 -16.07 -9.25 -20.86
N ILE A 111 -16.92 -10.27 -20.65
CA ILE A 111 -16.60 -11.44 -19.81
C ILE A 111 -16.29 -12.64 -20.70
N THR A 112 -15.12 -13.24 -20.47
CA THR A 112 -14.61 -14.38 -21.22
C THR A 112 -14.27 -15.55 -20.30
N VAL A 113 -14.36 -16.76 -20.84
CA VAL A 113 -13.85 -17.98 -20.21
C VAL A 113 -12.91 -18.66 -21.20
N ASN A 114 -11.66 -18.88 -20.78
CA ASN A 114 -10.56 -19.37 -21.61
C ASN A 114 -10.39 -18.52 -22.88
N ASP A 115 -10.39 -17.19 -22.69
CA ASP A 115 -10.27 -16.15 -23.73
C ASP A 115 -11.39 -16.16 -24.81
N LEU A 116 -12.48 -16.91 -24.60
CA LEU A 116 -13.65 -16.92 -25.46
C LEU A 116 -14.86 -16.27 -24.77
N PRO A 117 -15.75 -15.54 -25.50
CA PRO A 117 -16.99 -15.01 -24.94
C PRO A 117 -17.83 -16.10 -24.26
N THR A 118 -18.38 -15.78 -23.10
CA THR A 118 -19.19 -16.72 -22.31
C THR A 118 -20.70 -16.50 -22.50
N THR A 119 -21.52 -17.33 -21.85
CA THR A 119 -22.99 -17.19 -21.82
C THR A 119 -23.49 -17.09 -20.39
N LEU A 120 -24.70 -16.56 -20.19
CA LEU A 120 -25.33 -16.46 -18.87
C LEU A 120 -25.45 -17.82 -18.15
N SER A 121 -25.66 -18.89 -18.93
CA SER A 121 -25.83 -20.26 -18.44
C SER A 121 -24.51 -21.02 -18.24
N TYR A 122 -23.37 -20.42 -18.55
CA TYR A 122 -22.07 -21.08 -18.42
C TYR A 122 -21.80 -21.42 -16.95
N LYS A 123 -21.53 -22.70 -16.69
CA LYS A 123 -21.12 -23.19 -15.37
C LYS A 123 -19.61 -23.30 -15.30
N VAL A 124 -19.02 -22.60 -14.34
CA VAL A 124 -17.56 -22.57 -14.15
C VAL A 124 -17.02 -23.96 -13.85
N ARG A 125 -15.91 -24.32 -14.50
CA ARG A 125 -15.22 -25.60 -14.37
C ARG A 125 -13.88 -25.42 -13.69
N MET A 126 -13.35 -26.53 -13.19
CA MET A 126 -11.99 -26.54 -12.64
C MET A 126 -10.98 -26.22 -13.75
N GLY A 127 -10.07 -25.29 -13.49
CA GLY A 127 -9.03 -24.90 -14.44
C GLY A 127 -9.43 -23.84 -15.47
N ASP A 128 -10.67 -23.36 -15.45
CA ASP A 128 -11.09 -22.25 -16.31
C ASP A 128 -10.29 -20.97 -16.00
N HIS A 129 -10.01 -20.20 -17.05
CA HIS A 129 -9.42 -18.87 -16.96
C HIS A 129 -10.52 -17.83 -17.24
N ILE A 130 -10.90 -17.06 -16.23
CA ILE A 130 -11.95 -16.06 -16.36
C ILE A 130 -11.32 -14.71 -16.66
N GLY A 131 -11.73 -14.09 -17.77
CA GLY A 131 -11.36 -12.74 -18.16
C GLY A 131 -12.52 -11.76 -17.98
N HIS A 132 -12.23 -10.54 -17.54
CA HIS A 132 -13.20 -9.44 -17.47
C HIS A 132 -12.54 -8.14 -17.93
N ARG A 133 -12.99 -7.65 -19.08
CA ARG A 133 -12.60 -6.36 -19.66
C ARG A 133 -13.43 -5.26 -19.03
N VAL A 134 -12.76 -4.30 -18.40
CA VAL A 134 -13.43 -3.21 -17.67
C VAL A 134 -12.88 -1.87 -18.15
N HIS A 135 -13.78 -0.93 -18.44
CA HIS A 135 -13.41 0.47 -18.65
C HIS A 135 -13.08 1.13 -17.31
N ARG A 136 -11.82 1.49 -17.11
CA ARG A 136 -11.29 1.96 -15.82
C ARG A 136 -11.17 3.47 -15.76
N HIS A 137 -11.57 3.99 -14.61
CA HIS A 137 -11.36 5.38 -14.19
C HIS A 137 -10.61 5.37 -12.86
N GLU A 138 -9.33 5.76 -12.92
CA GLU A 138 -8.53 5.95 -11.70
C GLU A 138 -8.89 7.28 -11.04
N PRO A 139 -9.09 7.31 -9.72
CA PRO A 139 -9.24 8.59 -9.03
C PRO A 139 -8.00 9.47 -9.23
N PRO A 140 -8.18 10.80 -9.29
CA PRO A 140 -7.07 11.74 -9.36
C PRO A 140 -6.19 11.61 -8.12
N VAL A 141 -4.88 11.83 -8.30
CA VAL A 141 -3.93 11.97 -7.19
C VAL A 141 -3.26 13.34 -7.29
N THR A 142 -2.51 13.74 -6.27
CA THR A 142 -1.74 14.98 -6.31
C THR A 142 -0.80 15.02 -7.52
N SER A 143 -0.63 16.21 -8.10
CA SER A 143 0.38 16.51 -9.12
C SER A 143 1.79 16.63 -8.57
N GLN A 144 1.97 16.62 -7.24
CA GLN A 144 3.29 16.69 -6.63
C GLN A 144 4.18 15.53 -7.10
N GLU A 145 5.42 15.85 -7.41
CA GLU A 145 6.41 14.87 -7.86
C GLU A 145 6.80 13.91 -6.73
N VAL A 146 7.03 12.65 -7.09
CA VAL A 146 7.68 11.67 -6.20
C VAL A 146 9.18 11.92 -6.26
N LYS A 147 9.70 12.71 -5.32
CA LYS A 147 11.11 13.14 -5.32
C LYS A 147 12.02 11.99 -4.92
N ILE A 148 13.12 11.79 -5.65
CA ILE A 148 14.18 10.87 -5.24
C ILE A 148 15.07 11.61 -4.22
N ILE A 149 15.10 11.12 -2.98
CA ILE A 149 15.98 11.63 -1.92
C ILE A 149 17.39 11.08 -2.12
N LYS A 150 17.48 9.77 -2.40
CA LYS A 150 18.75 9.08 -2.58
C LYS A 150 18.56 7.90 -3.52
N GLU A 151 19.57 7.67 -4.35
CA GLU A 151 19.73 6.46 -5.13
C GLU A 151 21.03 5.76 -4.71
N THR A 152 20.93 4.46 -4.43
CA THR A 152 22.07 3.58 -4.12
C THR A 152 22.17 2.48 -5.18
N GLN A 153 23.14 1.59 -5.00
CA GLN A 153 23.26 0.40 -5.84
C GLN A 153 22.06 -0.55 -5.68
N ASP A 154 21.54 -0.68 -4.46
CA ASP A 154 20.54 -1.69 -4.11
C ASP A 154 19.10 -1.15 -4.09
N PHE A 155 18.91 0.14 -3.77
CA PHE A 155 17.59 0.72 -3.58
C PHE A 155 17.57 2.22 -3.91
N ILE A 156 16.36 2.75 -4.05
CA ILE A 156 16.10 4.18 -4.06
C ILE A 156 15.22 4.55 -2.87
N VAL A 157 15.43 5.75 -2.36
CA VAL A 157 14.64 6.37 -1.30
C VAL A 157 13.90 7.54 -1.92
N VAL A 158 12.58 7.54 -1.80
CA VAL A 158 11.73 8.59 -2.34
C VAL A 158 10.95 9.29 -1.23
N ASP A 159 10.69 10.58 -1.41
CA ASP A 159 9.66 11.31 -0.68
C ASP A 159 8.34 11.13 -1.42
N LYS A 160 7.47 10.28 -0.87
CA LYS A 160 6.17 9.97 -1.44
C LYS A 160 5.18 11.04 -1.00
N PRO A 161 4.55 11.81 -1.91
CA PRO A 161 3.44 12.68 -1.55
C PRO A 161 2.24 11.92 -0.96
N GLY A 162 1.37 12.61 -0.22
CA GLY A 162 0.04 12.09 0.11
C GLY A 162 -0.74 11.76 -1.17
N SER A 163 -1.86 11.06 -1.03
CA SER A 163 -2.81 10.63 -2.09
C SER A 163 -2.39 9.50 -3.04
N ILE A 164 -1.10 9.23 -3.23
CA ILE A 164 -0.62 8.24 -4.19
C ILE A 164 -0.47 6.87 -3.52
N PRO A 165 -1.13 5.77 -3.95
CA PRO A 165 -0.81 4.44 -3.45
C PRO A 165 0.58 3.96 -3.90
N VAL A 166 1.21 3.08 -3.10
CA VAL A 166 2.56 2.58 -3.42
C VAL A 166 2.59 1.68 -4.66
N HIS A 167 1.64 0.75 -4.77
CA HIS A 167 1.53 -0.24 -5.85
C HIS A 167 0.07 -0.37 -6.32
N PRO A 168 -0.19 -0.92 -7.52
CA PRO A 168 -1.54 -1.14 -8.03
C PRO A 168 -2.44 -1.83 -7.01
N CYS A 169 -3.53 -1.15 -6.63
CA CYS A 169 -4.49 -1.67 -5.67
C CYS A 169 -5.84 -0.99 -5.85
N GLY A 170 -6.93 -1.77 -5.74
CA GLY A 170 -8.28 -1.25 -5.90
C GLY A 170 -8.44 -0.50 -7.22
N ARG A 171 -8.84 0.78 -7.12
CA ARG A 171 -9.08 1.66 -8.27
C ARG A 171 -7.82 2.25 -8.90
N TYR A 172 -6.62 2.02 -8.35
CA TYR A 172 -5.37 2.62 -8.81
C TYR A 172 -4.43 1.59 -9.47
N ARG A 173 -3.82 1.98 -10.59
CA ARG A 173 -2.76 1.23 -11.30
C ARG A 173 -1.69 2.21 -11.79
N HIS A 174 -2.04 3.10 -12.71
CA HIS A 174 -1.16 4.13 -13.28
C HIS A 174 -0.92 5.31 -12.33
N ASN A 175 -1.86 5.62 -11.43
CA ASN A 175 -1.70 6.58 -10.33
C ASN A 175 -1.07 5.90 -9.10
N THR A 176 0.05 5.19 -9.27
CA THR A 176 0.79 4.57 -8.15
C THR A 176 2.27 4.89 -8.22
N VAL A 177 2.97 4.86 -7.09
CA VAL A 177 4.40 5.19 -7.04
C VAL A 177 5.18 4.34 -8.04
N VAL A 178 4.98 3.02 -8.06
CA VAL A 178 5.72 2.14 -8.99
C VAL A 178 5.48 2.46 -10.46
N PHE A 179 4.25 2.78 -10.87
CA PHE A 179 3.95 3.18 -12.26
C PHE A 179 4.49 4.56 -12.61
N ILE A 180 4.40 5.52 -11.68
CA ILE A 180 4.98 6.86 -11.86
C ILE A 180 6.50 6.74 -12.05
N MET A 181 7.19 6.00 -11.19
CA MET A 181 8.64 5.81 -11.30
C MET A 181 9.02 5.00 -12.55
N ALA A 182 8.22 4.00 -12.93
CA ALA A 182 8.43 3.24 -14.18
C ALA A 182 8.27 4.11 -15.43
N SER A 183 7.35 5.08 -15.42
CA SER A 183 7.19 6.05 -16.51
C SER A 183 8.41 6.97 -16.68
N LEU A 184 9.22 7.11 -15.62
CA LEU A 184 10.51 7.80 -15.62
C LEU A 184 11.69 6.87 -15.96
N GLY A 185 11.41 5.63 -16.39
CA GLY A 185 12.43 4.64 -16.78
C GLY A 185 12.86 3.68 -15.65
N LEU A 186 12.35 3.82 -14.43
CA LEU A 186 12.71 2.98 -13.29
C LEU A 186 11.74 1.79 -13.12
N LYS A 187 11.76 0.88 -14.10
CA LYS A 187 10.77 -0.19 -14.28
C LYS A 187 10.96 -1.43 -13.40
N THR A 188 12.10 -1.55 -12.71
CA THR A 188 12.44 -2.73 -11.90
C THR A 188 12.16 -2.53 -10.40
N LEU A 189 11.60 -1.40 -10.01
CA LEU A 189 11.46 -1.03 -8.61
C LEU A 189 10.46 -1.90 -7.85
N ARG A 190 10.91 -2.45 -6.71
CA ARG A 190 10.17 -3.34 -5.83
C ARG A 190 9.95 -2.68 -4.47
N PRO A 191 8.70 -2.38 -4.06
CA PRO A 191 8.44 -1.87 -2.72
C PRO A 191 8.83 -2.89 -1.64
N VAL A 192 9.69 -2.49 -0.70
CA VAL A 192 10.11 -3.34 0.44
C VAL A 192 9.23 -3.15 1.66
N HIS A 193 8.51 -2.02 1.71
CA HIS A 193 7.44 -1.74 2.64
C HIS A 193 6.40 -0.84 1.95
N ARG A 194 5.29 -0.55 2.62
CA ARG A 194 4.26 0.35 2.11
C ARG A 194 3.99 1.51 3.07
N LEU A 195 3.53 2.62 2.53
CA LEU A 195 2.81 3.68 3.23
C LEU A 195 1.35 3.62 2.78
N ASP A 196 0.44 4.08 3.64
CA ASP A 196 -0.97 4.22 3.24
C ASP A 196 -1.10 5.29 2.14
N ARG A 197 -2.17 5.22 1.33
CA ARG A 197 -2.42 6.15 0.21
C ARG A 197 -2.20 7.61 0.62
N MET A 198 -2.85 8.03 1.71
CA MET A 198 -2.86 9.41 2.19
C MET A 198 -1.66 9.78 3.06
N THR A 199 -0.81 8.82 3.44
CA THR A 199 0.40 9.07 4.22
C THR A 199 1.54 9.50 3.31
N SER A 200 2.20 10.61 3.65
CA SER A 200 3.36 11.11 2.92
C SER A 200 4.69 10.69 3.56
N GLY A 201 5.81 10.94 2.88
CA GLY A 201 7.17 10.78 3.42
C GLY A 201 7.95 9.59 2.86
N ILE A 202 8.99 9.19 3.61
CA ILE A 202 10.02 8.26 3.14
C ILE A 202 9.46 6.88 2.80
N LEU A 203 9.74 6.47 1.55
CA LEU A 203 9.49 5.15 1.02
C LEU A 203 10.76 4.60 0.35
N ILE A 204 11.12 3.36 0.68
CA ILE A 204 12.25 2.66 0.06
C ILE A 204 11.73 1.70 -1.01
N LEU A 205 12.35 1.71 -2.18
CA LEU A 205 12.08 0.83 -3.30
C LEU A 205 13.38 0.14 -3.74
N ALA A 206 13.43 -1.18 -3.69
CA ALA A 206 14.60 -1.95 -4.10
C ALA A 206 14.69 -2.07 -5.62
N LYS A 207 15.91 -2.10 -6.16
CA LYS A 207 16.18 -2.15 -7.62
C LYS A 207 16.17 -3.57 -8.20
N SER A 208 16.30 -4.60 -7.35
CA SER A 208 16.27 -6.02 -7.72
C SER A 208 15.54 -6.86 -6.68
N ALA A 209 15.10 -8.09 -7.01
CA ALA A 209 14.47 -8.96 -6.01
C ALA A 209 15.43 -9.36 -4.89
N ASP A 210 16.71 -9.51 -5.21
CA ASP A 210 17.75 -9.82 -4.25
C ASP A 210 17.95 -8.69 -3.23
N ALA A 211 17.96 -7.43 -3.69
CA ALA A 211 17.97 -6.27 -2.81
C ALA A 211 16.65 -6.17 -2.02
N ALA A 212 15.50 -6.41 -2.65
CA ALA A 212 14.21 -6.38 -1.99
C ALA A 212 14.13 -7.40 -0.84
N ARG A 213 14.66 -8.60 -1.04
CA ARG A 213 14.76 -9.64 -0.01
C ARG A 213 15.67 -9.20 1.14
N ARG A 214 16.89 -8.74 0.85
CA ARG A 214 17.84 -8.29 1.90
C ARG A 214 17.29 -7.14 2.73
N VAL A 215 16.76 -6.11 2.07
CA VAL A 215 16.18 -4.95 2.75
C VAL A 215 14.92 -5.35 3.53
N GLY A 216 14.06 -6.20 2.95
CA GLY A 216 12.88 -6.73 3.63
C GLY A 216 13.21 -7.56 4.87
N GLU A 217 14.28 -8.35 4.86
CA GLU A 217 14.79 -9.09 6.03
C GLU A 217 15.22 -8.15 7.15
N LYS A 218 15.89 -7.03 6.82
CA LYS A 218 16.30 -6.01 7.80
C LYS A 218 15.10 -5.30 8.45
N ILE A 219 14.09 -4.94 7.65
CA ILE A 219 12.84 -4.36 8.15
C ILE A 219 12.12 -5.36 9.07
N CYS A 220 12.01 -6.63 8.66
CA CYS A 220 11.35 -7.67 9.45
C CYS A 220 12.08 -7.97 10.76
N SER A 221 13.42 -7.91 10.75
CA SER A 221 14.27 -8.15 11.93
C SER A 221 14.43 -6.93 12.84
N LYS A 222 13.66 -5.86 12.61
CA LYS A 222 13.68 -4.59 13.36
C LYS A 222 15.06 -3.90 13.38
N GLN A 223 15.87 -4.11 12.33
CA GLN A 223 17.17 -3.45 12.15
C GLN A 223 17.06 -2.09 11.47
N THR A 224 15.88 -1.46 11.54
CA THR A 224 15.58 -0.18 10.91
C THR A 224 14.86 0.72 11.89
N ALA A 225 15.22 1.99 11.96
CA ALA A 225 14.50 2.98 12.76
C ALA A 225 13.64 3.85 11.85
N LYS A 226 12.37 4.05 12.21
CA LYS A 226 11.45 4.92 11.47
C LYS A 226 10.74 5.87 12.42
N VAL A 227 10.78 7.15 12.07
CA VAL A 227 10.14 8.22 12.82
C VAL A 227 9.11 8.91 11.94
N TYR A 228 7.92 9.08 12.48
CA TYR A 228 6.82 9.79 11.85
C TYR A 228 6.61 11.14 12.53
N LEU A 229 6.22 12.15 11.76
CA LEU A 229 5.57 13.35 12.27
C LEU A 229 4.06 13.18 12.13
N ILE A 230 3.31 13.60 13.15
CA ILE A 230 1.87 13.41 13.20
C ILE A 230 1.23 14.62 13.88
N ARG A 231 0.11 15.12 13.35
CA ARG A 231 -0.71 16.15 14.02
C ARG A 231 -1.99 15.52 14.54
N VAL A 232 -2.17 15.54 15.86
CA VAL A 232 -3.27 14.87 16.55
C VAL A 232 -4.19 15.86 17.26
N ARG A 233 -5.45 15.49 17.46
CA ARG A 233 -6.40 16.32 18.20
C ARG A 233 -6.12 16.33 19.70
N GLY A 234 -6.41 17.47 20.33
CA GLY A 234 -6.25 17.65 21.76
C GLY A 234 -4.79 17.88 22.16
N LYS A 235 -4.61 18.15 23.46
CA LYS A 235 -3.32 18.40 24.08
C LYS A 235 -2.71 17.09 24.59
N MET A 236 -1.57 16.71 24.03
CA MET A 236 -0.75 15.60 24.52
C MET A 236 0.50 16.18 25.19
N SER A 237 0.63 15.97 26.51
CA SER A 237 1.66 16.62 27.33
C SER A 237 2.86 15.72 27.63
N GLU A 238 2.71 14.41 27.53
CA GLU A 238 3.72 13.44 27.94
C GLU A 238 3.94 12.38 26.85
N MET A 239 5.10 11.71 26.92
CA MET A 239 5.39 10.56 26.07
C MET A 239 4.49 9.39 26.44
N VAL A 240 3.89 8.74 25.44
CA VAL A 240 2.98 7.60 25.65
C VAL A 240 3.42 6.42 24.79
N THR A 241 3.42 5.23 25.39
CA THR A 241 3.60 3.97 24.66
C THR A 241 2.28 3.22 24.63
N VAL A 242 1.86 2.79 23.44
CA VAL A 242 0.61 2.05 23.22
C VAL A 242 0.96 0.66 22.71
N GLU A 243 0.43 -0.35 23.39
CA GLU A 243 0.51 -1.75 23.01
C GLU A 243 -0.90 -2.30 22.81
N GLY A 244 -1.06 -3.15 21.81
CA GLY A 244 -2.33 -3.80 21.55
C GLY A 244 -2.30 -4.66 20.30
N LYS A 245 -3.19 -5.63 20.20
CA LYS A 245 -3.29 -6.47 19.00
C LYS A 245 -4.19 -5.82 17.97
N ILE A 246 -3.69 -5.55 16.77
CA ILE A 246 -4.50 -4.94 15.70
C ILE A 246 -5.10 -6.01 14.81
N GLY A 247 -6.43 -5.99 14.71
CA GLY A 247 -7.23 -6.88 13.88
C GLY A 247 -8.13 -6.12 12.92
N ARG A 248 -8.44 -6.77 11.79
CA ARG A 248 -9.39 -6.25 10.83
C ARG A 248 -10.79 -6.37 11.42
N GLN A 249 -11.54 -5.27 11.46
CA GLN A 249 -12.93 -5.33 11.85
C GLN A 249 -13.71 -6.22 10.86
N SER A 250 -14.53 -7.14 11.38
CA SER A 250 -15.38 -7.98 10.53
C SER A 250 -16.23 -7.10 9.62
N LYS A 251 -16.31 -7.44 8.34
CA LYS A 251 -17.09 -6.69 7.35
C LYS A 251 -18.55 -6.64 7.82
N LYS A 252 -19.01 -5.54 8.41
CA LYS A 252 -20.44 -5.22 8.42
C LYS A 252 -20.83 -4.98 6.96
N GLU A 253 -21.95 -5.55 6.54
CA GLU A 253 -22.34 -5.75 5.12
C GLU A 253 -22.45 -4.47 4.27
N LYS A 254 -22.26 -3.28 4.85
CA LYS A 254 -22.40 -1.97 4.18
C LYS A 254 -21.15 -1.08 4.21
N ILE A 255 -19.99 -1.55 4.66
CA ILE A 255 -18.78 -0.72 4.76
C ILE A 255 -17.68 -1.35 3.90
N ASP A 256 -17.34 -0.71 2.77
CA ASP A 256 -16.21 -1.17 1.91
C ASP A 256 -14.84 -0.69 2.42
N VAL A 257 -14.86 0.17 3.45
CA VAL A 257 -13.67 0.73 4.09
C VAL A 257 -12.96 -0.31 4.93
N MET A 258 -11.64 -0.46 4.74
CA MET A 258 -10.81 -1.26 5.62
C MET A 258 -10.56 -0.55 6.96
N VAL A 259 -11.42 -0.84 7.94
CA VAL A 259 -11.27 -0.37 9.32
C VAL A 259 -10.48 -1.39 10.14
N GLN A 260 -9.50 -0.89 10.89
CA GLN A 260 -8.69 -1.64 11.84
C GLN A 260 -9.07 -1.20 13.26
N HIS A 261 -8.94 -2.11 14.22
CA HIS A 261 -9.21 -1.83 15.63
C HIS A 261 -8.35 -2.71 16.51
N ILE A 262 -8.33 -2.41 17.81
CA ILE A 262 -7.75 -3.31 18.81
C ILE A 262 -8.67 -4.54 18.94
N ASP A 263 -8.10 -5.71 18.68
CA ASP A 263 -8.74 -7.02 18.70
C ASP A 263 -7.79 -7.98 19.43
N GLU A 264 -8.01 -8.17 20.73
CA GLU A 264 -7.14 -8.97 21.58
C GLU A 264 -7.22 -10.48 21.30
N GLU A 265 -8.27 -10.94 20.60
CA GLU A 265 -8.46 -12.35 20.28
C GLU A 265 -7.78 -12.73 18.96
N LYS A 266 -8.02 -11.97 17.89
CA LYS A 266 -7.61 -12.31 16.52
C LYS A 266 -6.60 -11.33 15.92
N GLY A 267 -6.34 -10.23 16.61
CA GLY A 267 -5.38 -9.22 16.17
C GLY A 267 -3.93 -9.70 16.28
N LYS A 268 -3.04 -8.96 15.63
CA LYS A 268 -1.60 -9.18 15.68
C LYS A 268 -0.94 -8.16 16.60
N ALA A 269 -0.05 -8.63 17.47
CA ALA A 269 0.69 -7.77 18.40
C ALA A 269 1.36 -6.60 17.67
N SER A 270 1.22 -5.43 18.28
CA SER A 270 1.73 -4.16 17.78
C SER A 270 2.06 -3.21 18.93
N LYS A 271 3.09 -2.39 18.72
CA LYS A 271 3.59 -1.43 19.70
C LYS A 271 4.05 -0.16 19.02
N SER A 272 3.65 0.99 19.57
CA SER A 272 4.00 2.32 19.09
C SER A 272 4.34 3.24 20.25
N GLN A 273 5.29 4.13 20.06
CA GLN A 273 5.66 5.17 21.02
C GLN A 273 5.44 6.54 20.41
N PHE A 274 4.88 7.46 21.19
CA PHE A 274 4.52 8.80 20.79
C PHE A 274 5.14 9.82 21.73
N GLU A 275 5.80 10.84 21.18
CA GLU A 275 6.44 11.89 21.97
C GLU A 275 5.94 13.27 21.47
N PRO A 276 5.34 14.10 22.33
CA PRO A 276 4.87 15.41 21.91
C PRO A 276 6.02 16.36 21.59
N LEU A 277 5.89 17.08 20.48
CA LEU A 277 6.83 18.14 20.09
C LEU A 277 6.31 19.50 20.55
N PHE A 278 5.13 19.90 20.06
CA PHE A 278 4.51 21.15 20.48
C PHE A 278 2.98 21.08 20.38
N TYR A 279 2.33 21.81 21.27
CA TYR A 279 0.89 22.04 21.25
C TYR A 279 0.57 23.38 20.58
N ASP A 280 -0.45 23.38 19.73
CA ASP A 280 -1.02 24.57 19.09
C ASP A 280 -2.42 24.83 19.65
N GLU A 281 -2.50 25.89 20.48
CA GLU A 281 -3.73 26.33 21.13
C GLU A 281 -4.80 26.77 20.13
N LYS A 282 -4.42 27.41 19.01
CA LYS A 282 -5.38 27.96 18.04
C LYS A 282 -6.22 26.85 17.40
N SER A 283 -5.58 25.72 17.11
CA SER A 283 -6.22 24.58 16.46
C SER A 283 -6.64 23.47 17.44
N ASN A 284 -6.27 23.58 18.72
CA ASN A 284 -6.40 22.51 19.71
C ASN A 284 -5.83 21.17 19.21
N THR A 285 -4.60 21.21 18.71
CA THR A 285 -3.87 20.04 18.21
C THR A 285 -2.45 19.98 18.74
N THR A 286 -1.88 18.78 18.81
CA THR A 286 -0.48 18.57 19.16
C THR A 286 0.25 17.98 17.96
N VAL A 287 1.43 18.49 17.64
CA VAL A 287 2.37 17.83 16.72
C VAL A 287 3.24 16.92 17.57
N ILE A 288 3.35 15.65 17.17
CA ILE A 288 4.05 14.60 17.89
C ILE A 288 5.00 13.86 16.94
N THR A 289 6.01 13.21 17.49
CA THR A 289 6.71 12.12 16.80
C THR A 289 6.05 10.78 17.12
N GLY A 290 6.12 9.85 16.16
CA GLY A 290 5.68 8.47 16.34
C GLY A 290 6.76 7.49 15.90
N LYS A 291 7.07 6.50 16.73
CA LYS A 291 7.98 5.38 16.41
C LYS A 291 7.19 4.08 16.45
N LEU A 292 7.53 3.18 15.52
CA LEU A 292 6.88 1.89 15.35
C LEU A 292 7.86 0.76 15.62
N GLU A 293 7.49 -0.20 16.45
CA GLU A 293 8.21 -1.48 16.54
C GLU A 293 7.70 -2.52 15.54
N SER A 294 6.51 -2.30 14.96
CA SER A 294 5.87 -3.19 14.00
C SER A 294 5.19 -2.39 12.89
N GLY A 295 5.00 -3.01 11.72
CA GLY A 295 4.34 -2.39 10.56
C GLY A 295 2.94 -2.94 10.28
N ARG A 296 1.98 -2.81 11.22
CA ARG A 296 0.58 -3.20 10.96
C ARG A 296 -0.15 -2.12 10.17
N THR A 297 -1.14 -2.53 9.38
CA THR A 297 -1.99 -1.61 8.61
C THR A 297 -2.68 -0.61 9.55
N HIS A 298 -2.61 0.69 9.21
CA HIS A 298 -3.18 1.78 10.01
C HIS A 298 -2.70 1.87 11.47
N GLN A 299 -1.57 1.24 11.84
CA GLN A 299 -1.16 1.07 13.24
C GLN A 299 -1.16 2.36 14.07
N LEU A 300 -0.42 3.39 13.63
CA LEU A 300 -0.35 4.67 14.34
C LEU A 300 -1.73 5.31 14.47
N ARG A 301 -2.55 5.24 13.43
CA ARG A 301 -3.89 5.85 13.38
C ARG A 301 -4.84 5.18 14.38
N VAL A 302 -4.79 3.85 14.49
CA VAL A 302 -5.58 3.07 15.46
C VAL A 302 -5.13 3.35 16.88
N HIS A 303 -3.82 3.27 17.17
CA HIS A 303 -3.28 3.52 18.51
C HIS A 303 -3.58 4.94 19.01
N LEU A 304 -3.44 5.93 18.14
CA LEU A 304 -3.74 7.32 18.45
C LEU A 304 -5.23 7.56 18.74
N LYS A 305 -6.12 6.89 17.99
CA LYS A 305 -7.55 6.91 18.30
C LYS A 305 -7.84 6.27 19.66
N GLU A 306 -7.20 5.14 19.97
CA GLU A 306 -7.40 4.40 21.22
C GLU A 306 -7.10 5.26 22.46
N ILE A 307 -6.02 6.06 22.40
CA ILE A 307 -5.64 6.97 23.49
C ILE A 307 -6.37 8.34 23.42
N GLY A 308 -7.39 8.49 22.58
CA GLY A 308 -8.21 9.71 22.48
C GLY A 308 -7.57 10.86 21.70
N HIS A 309 -6.46 10.64 21.00
CA HIS A 309 -5.72 11.62 20.22
C HIS A 309 -5.65 11.27 18.73
N PRO A 310 -6.79 11.10 18.01
CA PRO A 310 -6.76 10.70 16.61
C PRO A 310 -6.04 11.75 15.75
N VAL A 311 -5.50 11.30 14.61
CA VAL A 311 -4.90 12.19 13.59
C VAL A 311 -5.94 13.22 13.13
N ALA A 312 -5.56 14.50 13.12
CA ALA A 312 -6.50 15.61 13.20
C ALA A 312 -7.47 15.69 12.01
N ASN A 313 -7.02 15.33 10.82
CA ASN A 313 -7.80 15.29 9.59
C ASN A 313 -8.02 13.86 9.07
N ASP A 314 -7.95 12.84 9.93
CA ASP A 314 -8.14 11.45 9.48
C ASP A 314 -9.62 11.15 9.17
N PRO A 315 -9.98 10.79 7.93
CA PRO A 315 -11.38 10.57 7.56
C PRO A 315 -11.97 9.29 8.16
N ILE A 316 -11.12 8.33 8.55
CA ILE A 316 -11.56 7.02 9.10
C ILE A 316 -11.62 7.07 10.62
N TYR A 317 -10.57 7.59 11.26
CA TYR A 317 -10.39 7.51 12.71
C TYR A 317 -10.62 8.84 13.43
N GLY A 318 -10.67 9.97 12.72
CA GLY A 318 -10.78 11.32 13.30
C GLY A 318 -12.21 11.88 13.39
N ALA A 319 -13.16 11.42 12.58
CA ALA A 319 -14.57 11.82 12.70
C ALA A 319 -15.37 10.86 13.58
N LYS A 320 -16.56 11.26 14.07
CA LYS A 320 -17.61 10.28 14.34
C LYS A 320 -17.84 9.56 13.02
N PHE A 321 -17.31 8.35 12.89
CA PHE A 321 -17.38 7.54 11.69
C PHE A 321 -18.83 7.48 11.22
N ASP A 322 -19.14 8.24 10.17
CA ASP A 322 -20.45 8.20 9.54
C ASP A 322 -20.43 7.01 8.59
N SER A 323 -21.11 5.94 8.98
CA SER A 323 -21.21 4.72 8.16
C SER A 323 -21.90 4.95 6.82
N THR A 324 -22.47 6.14 6.58
CA THR A 324 -23.03 6.54 5.28
C THR A 324 -21.99 7.18 4.35
N LYS A 325 -20.80 7.51 4.85
CA LYS A 325 -19.70 8.08 4.06
C LYS A 325 -18.66 7.00 3.75
N HIS A 326 -18.66 6.52 2.52
CA HIS A 326 -17.67 5.60 2.01
C HIS A 326 -16.36 6.37 1.75
N CYS A 327 -15.29 6.11 2.51
CA CYS A 327 -13.97 6.72 2.28
C CYS A 327 -13.12 5.99 1.24
N ASP A 328 -13.73 5.06 0.50
CA ASP A 328 -13.26 4.58 -0.80
C ASP A 328 -14.13 5.13 -1.96
N ASP A 329 -15.22 5.85 -1.66
CA ASP A 329 -15.90 6.69 -2.64
C ASP A 329 -15.17 8.02 -2.72
N ASP A 330 -14.08 8.02 -3.47
CA ASP A 330 -13.78 9.16 -4.32
C ASP A 330 -14.96 9.30 -5.34
N GLY A 331 -16.11 9.77 -4.86
CA GLY A 331 -17.21 10.36 -5.62
C GLY A 331 -18.08 9.48 -6.54
N ILE A 332 -18.21 8.16 -6.35
CA ILE A 332 -19.25 7.41 -7.09
C ILE A 332 -20.54 7.44 -6.27
N ILE A 333 -21.28 8.54 -6.41
CA ILE A 333 -22.67 8.59 -5.99
C ILE A 333 -23.46 7.67 -6.94
N GLU A 334 -23.63 6.42 -6.55
CA GLU A 334 -24.71 5.56 -7.04
C GLU A 334 -25.96 5.85 -6.19
N SER A 335 -26.32 7.14 -6.01
CA SER A 335 -27.59 7.50 -5.41
C SER A 335 -28.59 7.74 -6.52
N GLU A 336 -29.67 6.98 -6.48
CA GLU A 336 -30.84 7.13 -7.33
C GLU A 336 -31.21 8.61 -7.54
N TYR A 337 -31.38 8.90 -8.82
CA TYR A 337 -31.68 10.18 -9.44
C TYR A 337 -32.98 10.81 -8.90
N LYS A 338 -32.92 11.62 -7.84
CA LYS A 338 -34.02 12.56 -7.47
C LYS A 338 -33.48 13.81 -6.75
N GLY A 339 -33.25 14.90 -7.49
CA GLY A 339 -33.24 16.25 -6.91
C GLY A 339 -32.13 17.19 -7.41
N ASP A 340 -32.55 18.20 -8.18
CA ASP A 340 -31.92 19.50 -8.41
C ASP A 340 -30.48 19.55 -8.97
N LEU A 341 -30.41 19.53 -10.30
CA LEU A 341 -29.25 19.75 -11.18
C LEU A 341 -28.59 21.15 -11.09
N LYS A 342 -28.89 21.97 -10.08
CA LYS A 342 -28.42 23.38 -10.02
C LYS A 342 -27.12 23.61 -9.24
N LYS A 343 -26.48 22.58 -8.67
CA LYS A 343 -25.33 22.75 -7.76
C LYS A 343 -24.00 22.15 -8.22
N TRP A 344 -23.93 21.64 -9.44
CA TRP A 344 -22.79 20.85 -9.92
C TRP A 344 -22.32 21.35 -11.30
N GLU A 345 -21.69 22.52 -11.36
CA GLU A 345 -21.33 23.15 -12.63
C GLU A 345 -20.12 22.54 -13.36
N LYS A 346 -19.42 21.55 -12.81
CA LYS A 346 -18.41 20.76 -13.55
C LYS A 346 -18.27 19.36 -12.98
N VAL A 347 -19.09 18.44 -13.48
CA VAL A 347 -18.91 17.01 -13.24
C VAL A 347 -18.40 16.41 -14.53
N ASP A 348 -17.14 15.98 -14.52
CA ASP A 348 -16.54 15.35 -15.68
C ASP A 348 -17.28 14.01 -15.91
N TRP A 349 -17.96 13.89 -17.05
CA TRP A 349 -18.77 12.73 -17.40
C TRP A 349 -17.96 11.74 -18.25
N CYS A 350 -18.33 10.46 -18.24
CA CYS A 350 -17.81 9.48 -19.20
C CYS A 350 -18.95 8.91 -20.03
N ASP A 351 -18.91 9.11 -21.34
CA ASP A 351 -19.96 8.66 -22.26
C ASP A 351 -20.04 7.12 -22.41
N GLU A 352 -18.94 6.41 -22.16
CA GLU A 352 -18.89 4.94 -22.32
C GLU A 352 -19.50 4.18 -21.14
N CYS A 353 -19.28 4.67 -19.92
CA CYS A 353 -19.74 3.98 -18.71
C CYS A 353 -20.72 4.79 -17.87
N ASN A 354 -21.09 6.00 -18.32
CA ASN A 354 -22.07 6.86 -17.68
C ASN A 354 -21.72 7.23 -16.22
N LYS A 355 -20.42 7.32 -15.91
CA LYS A 355 -19.91 7.59 -14.56
C LYS A 355 -19.46 9.04 -14.40
N ILE A 356 -19.80 9.59 -13.24
CA ILE A 356 -19.32 10.88 -12.73
C ILE A 356 -17.87 10.74 -12.28
N LYS A 357 -17.00 11.65 -12.73
CA LYS A 357 -15.64 11.83 -12.21
C LYS A 357 -15.70 12.94 -11.16
N GLY A 358 -15.38 12.59 -9.91
CA GLY A 358 -15.20 13.54 -8.82
C GLY A 358 -13.72 13.70 -8.49
N ASP A 359 -13.35 14.91 -8.06
CA ASP A 359 -12.06 15.15 -7.42
C ASP A 359 -12.11 14.63 -5.97
N PRO A 360 -11.00 14.07 -5.45
CA PRO A 360 -10.98 13.54 -4.08
C PRO A 360 -11.15 14.69 -3.08
N GLU A 361 -12.02 14.50 -2.09
CA GLU A 361 -12.25 15.51 -1.03
C GLU A 361 -10.98 15.80 -0.22
N GLN A 362 -10.10 14.79 -0.10
CA GLN A 362 -8.90 14.87 0.70
C GLN A 362 -7.76 14.06 0.09
N LEU A 363 -6.61 14.71 -0.09
CA LEU A 363 -5.41 14.10 -0.66
C LEU A 363 -4.47 13.53 0.40
N GLU A 364 -4.31 14.21 1.54
CA GLU A 364 -3.34 13.84 2.56
C GLU A 364 -3.93 13.83 3.96
N ILE A 365 -3.36 13.00 4.84
CA ILE A 365 -3.57 13.08 6.28
C ILE A 365 -2.33 13.67 6.94
N TYR A 366 -2.48 14.25 8.13
CA TYR A 366 -1.37 14.80 8.92
C TYR A 366 -0.58 13.69 9.62
N LEU A 367 -0.01 12.82 8.80
CA LEU A 367 0.85 11.70 9.14
C LEU A 367 1.92 11.60 8.04
N HIS A 368 3.18 11.79 8.42
CA HIS A 368 4.31 11.85 7.50
C HIS A 368 5.47 10.99 8.01
N ALA A 369 5.98 10.10 7.18
CA ALA A 369 7.18 9.31 7.47
C ALA A 369 8.43 10.20 7.29
N TRP A 370 8.88 10.81 8.38
CA TRP A 370 9.86 11.90 8.34
C TRP A 370 11.31 11.43 8.28
N LYS A 371 11.67 10.44 9.11
CA LYS A 371 13.04 9.91 9.18
C LYS A 371 13.07 8.41 9.05
N TYR A 372 14.11 7.92 8.39
CA TYR A 372 14.33 6.50 8.20
C TYR A 372 15.83 6.20 8.33
N GLU A 373 16.17 5.14 9.05
CA GLU A 373 17.52 4.63 9.16
C GLU A 373 17.57 3.15 8.81
N ILE A 374 18.54 2.79 7.95
CA ILE A 374 18.85 1.41 7.57
C ILE A 374 20.33 1.33 7.23
N ASP A 375 21.01 0.30 7.76
CA ASP A 375 22.45 0.08 7.55
C ASP A 375 23.36 1.26 7.98
N GLY A 376 22.94 2.03 8.98
CA GLY A 376 23.64 3.23 9.43
C GLY A 376 23.48 4.43 8.48
N GLU A 377 22.82 4.27 7.34
CA GLU A 377 22.41 5.38 6.49
C GLU A 377 21.12 6.01 7.02
N LYS A 378 21.13 7.34 7.17
CA LYS A 378 20.02 8.13 7.69
C LYS A 378 19.41 8.98 6.58
N PHE A 379 18.10 8.92 6.43
CA PHE A 379 17.31 9.66 5.47
C PHE A 379 16.31 10.56 6.20
N GLU A 380 16.13 11.78 5.71
CA GLU A 380 15.21 12.78 6.26
C GLU A 380 14.52 13.52 5.12
N THR A 381 13.22 13.79 5.27
CA THR A 381 12.44 14.67 4.40
C THR A 381 12.28 16.06 5.00
N ASP A 382 11.85 17.00 4.18
CA ASP A 382 11.40 18.31 4.67
C ASP A 382 10.22 18.15 5.64
N VAL A 383 10.20 18.97 6.69
CA VAL A 383 9.09 19.00 7.63
C VAL A 383 7.82 19.48 6.89
N PRO A 384 6.70 18.73 6.95
CA PRO A 384 5.45 19.12 6.29
C PRO A 384 4.93 20.47 6.80
N TRP A 385 4.27 21.24 5.95
CA TRP A 385 3.74 22.57 6.28
C TRP A 385 2.86 22.57 7.53
N TRP A 386 2.03 21.55 7.72
CA TRP A 386 1.12 21.40 8.86
C TRP A 386 1.82 21.03 10.16
N ALA A 387 3.08 20.59 10.10
CA ALA A 387 3.93 20.31 11.26
C ALA A 387 4.81 21.51 11.63
N LYS A 388 4.78 22.60 10.86
CA LYS A 388 5.52 23.81 11.15
C LYS A 388 4.76 24.71 12.13
N ARG A 389 5.48 25.37 13.03
CA ARG A 389 5.00 26.47 13.87
C ARG A 389 5.18 27.78 13.09
N GLU A 390 4.26 28.73 13.23
CA GLU A 390 4.38 30.07 12.61
C GLU A 390 5.62 30.86 13.07
N ALA A 391 6.39 30.39 14.06
CA ALA A 391 7.53 31.16 14.61
C ALA A 391 8.84 30.41 14.98
N ASP A 392 8.92 29.08 15.14
CA ASP A 392 10.11 28.52 15.85
C ASP A 392 10.39 27.02 15.65
N VAL A 393 10.28 26.51 14.42
CA VAL A 393 10.53 25.08 14.16
C VAL A 393 12.00 24.71 14.30
N THR A 394 12.92 25.62 14.00
CA THR A 394 14.35 25.29 13.94
C THR A 394 14.90 24.93 15.31
N LYS A 395 14.59 25.69 16.37
CA LYS A 395 15.23 25.51 17.70
C LYS A 395 14.75 24.29 18.48
N GLU A 396 13.46 23.96 18.47
CA GLU A 396 12.95 22.79 19.20
C GLU A 396 13.23 21.48 18.46
N LEU A 397 13.18 21.48 17.11
CA LEU A 397 13.68 20.33 16.34
C LEU A 397 15.19 20.15 16.49
N GLU A 398 15.98 21.23 16.51
CA GLU A 398 17.42 21.14 16.74
C GLU A 398 17.74 20.61 18.14
N LYS A 399 17.01 21.05 19.18
CA LYS A 399 17.12 20.48 20.53
C LYS A 399 16.74 19.01 20.57
N TRP A 400 15.66 18.60 19.89
CA TRP A 400 15.29 17.19 19.80
C TRP A 400 16.34 16.39 19.00
N LYS A 401 16.84 16.92 17.87
CA LYS A 401 17.92 16.33 17.06
C LYS A 401 19.21 16.14 17.86
N ALA A 402 19.54 17.10 18.73
CA ALA A 402 20.71 17.03 19.61
C ALA A 402 20.57 15.98 20.71
N ASN A 403 19.36 15.76 21.22
CA ASN A 403 19.10 14.84 22.34
C ASN A 403 18.72 13.41 21.90
N HIS A 404 18.38 13.20 20.62
CA HIS A 404 17.90 11.92 20.09
C HIS A 404 18.64 11.50 18.82
N ILE A 405 19.97 11.68 18.80
CA ILE A 405 20.81 10.91 17.89
C ILE A 405 20.47 9.44 18.19
N LEU A 406 19.80 8.80 17.24
CA LEU A 406 19.49 7.37 17.28
C LEU A 406 20.82 6.65 17.50
N GLU A 407 21.03 6.16 18.72
CA GLU A 407 22.02 5.13 19.08
C GLU A 407 21.54 3.75 18.59
#